data_AF-A0A8S1BN97-F1
#
_entry.id   AF-A0A8S1BN97-F1
#
_cell.length_a   1.000
_cell.length_b   1.000
_cell.length_c   1.000
_cell.angle_alpha   90.00
_cell.angle_beta   90.00
_cell.angle_gamma   90.00
#
_symmetry.space_group_name_H-M   'P 1'
#
loop_
_entity.id
_entity.type
_entity.pdbx_description
1 polymer ?
#
loop_
_entity_poly.entity_id
_entity_poly.type
_entity_poly.pdbx_seq_one_letter_code
_entity_poly.pdbx_strand_id
1 'polypeptide(L)'
;MGFIKSTIKSVVLILLVIRTVGVYSKDLNETERALRAAFVQKLLNKQRYLDGRIKLVGGPNRFEGNVYIYHAGRWGAVCDDSWDDAAAHVVCQTFNKTGVATHGSQYGEAAAKFWMDDVVCQGDETSLSHCIFTGWGSSDCESDEAAGVRCMNKTEVPNNYVKKKRESKKLQEVLDLSSTSLRLAGGNNNNEGRVEIYQYGTWGSICPDGWTLYEASAVCRHLALGYAEQAAQTNYFGNSKIVLSGVNCEGNETNLFQCNHEEYGEVTCPGEVGHVAAVVCTHYLADLVLDTTAIERSAHLHDVMMFQLQCAMEEFCLTKSAYEIQKTNPDWQFETRRLLRFTASSLNAGNAEFRPYLPKHLWQWHLCHMHYHSMEVFATFDIMDASGKRVAEGHKASFCLEDNSCLPGVEKKYSCKNYGDQGISVNCSDIYYYNIDCQWVDVTDLQPGDYKFKVAVNPHARVPEQQYHNNAASCQLRLAETYAVIYGCQLERP
;
A
#
# COMPACT_ATOMS: atom_id res chain seq x y z
N MET A 1 -68.61 3.46 -20.18
CA MET A 1 -67.87 2.71 -21.22
C MET A 1 -66.55 3.43 -21.62
N GLY A 2 -65.84 4.04 -20.66
CA GLY A 2 -64.65 4.87 -20.93
C GLY A 2 -63.38 4.50 -20.17
N PHE A 3 -63.42 3.56 -19.22
CA PHE A 3 -62.25 3.19 -18.41
C PHE A 3 -61.54 1.89 -18.83
N ILE A 4 -62.10 1.12 -19.76
CA ILE A 4 -61.50 -0.16 -20.21
C ILE A 4 -60.61 0.02 -21.46
N LYS A 5 -60.72 1.15 -22.18
CA LYS A 5 -59.91 1.43 -23.38
C LYS A 5 -58.54 2.07 -23.11
N SER A 6 -58.28 2.56 -21.90
CA SER A 6 -56.99 3.20 -21.54
C SER A 6 -55.94 2.19 -21.09
N THR A 7 -56.34 1.17 -20.32
CA THR A 7 -55.42 0.18 -19.74
C THR A 7 -54.84 -0.79 -20.77
N ILE A 8 -55.58 -1.08 -21.86
CA ILE A 8 -55.11 -1.98 -22.93
C ILE A 8 -54.05 -1.30 -23.81
N LYS A 9 -54.09 0.03 -23.98
CA LYS A 9 -53.07 0.76 -24.77
C LYS A 9 -51.73 0.88 -24.03
N SER A 10 -51.74 1.03 -22.71
CA SER A 10 -50.50 1.14 -21.92
C SER A 10 -49.77 -0.20 -21.75
N VAL A 11 -50.50 -1.32 -21.62
CA VAL A 11 -49.87 -2.65 -21.49
C VAL A 11 -49.27 -3.13 -22.83
N VAL A 12 -49.92 -2.82 -23.96
CA VAL A 12 -49.39 -3.14 -25.30
C VAL A 12 -48.16 -2.28 -25.64
N LEU A 13 -48.13 -1.01 -25.21
CA LEU A 13 -46.96 -0.15 -25.40
C LEU A 13 -45.77 -0.58 -24.51
N ILE A 14 -46.03 -1.01 -23.26
CA ILE A 14 -44.99 -1.52 -22.36
C ILE A 14 -44.45 -2.88 -22.85
N LEU A 15 -45.29 -3.79 -23.36
CA LEU A 15 -44.84 -5.05 -23.96
C LEU A 15 -44.09 -4.87 -25.28
N LEU A 16 -44.44 -3.84 -26.08
CA LEU A 16 -43.67 -3.45 -27.27
C LEU A 16 -42.33 -2.83 -26.90
N VAL A 17 -42.25 -2.01 -25.85
CA VAL A 17 -40.99 -1.44 -25.34
C VAL A 17 -40.10 -2.52 -24.69
N ILE A 18 -40.67 -3.49 -23.98
CA ILE A 18 -39.91 -4.61 -23.42
C ILE A 18 -39.43 -5.57 -24.52
N ARG A 19 -40.20 -5.75 -25.60
CA ARG A 19 -39.74 -6.51 -26.78
C ARG A 19 -38.74 -5.74 -27.65
N THR A 20 -38.77 -4.40 -27.69
CA THR A 20 -37.74 -3.63 -28.42
C THR A 20 -36.47 -3.44 -27.58
N VAL A 21 -36.56 -3.27 -26.26
CA VAL A 21 -35.40 -3.21 -25.36
C VAL A 21 -34.78 -4.61 -25.17
N GLY A 22 -35.58 -5.67 -25.19
CA GLY A 22 -35.12 -7.06 -25.13
C GLY A 22 -34.47 -7.61 -26.41
N VAL A 23 -34.50 -6.84 -27.51
CA VAL A 23 -33.92 -7.26 -28.81
C VAL A 23 -32.72 -6.40 -29.24
N TYR A 24 -32.31 -5.38 -28.48
CA TYR A 24 -31.13 -4.54 -28.78
C TYR A 24 -29.90 -4.81 -27.88
N SER A 25 -29.81 -5.98 -27.25
CA SER A 25 -28.61 -6.41 -26.50
C SER A 25 -27.92 -7.65 -27.07
N LYS A 26 -28.29 -8.11 -28.26
CA LYS A 26 -27.50 -9.08 -29.02
C LYS A 26 -27.32 -8.52 -30.43
N ASP A 27 -26.08 -8.58 -30.90
CA ASP A 27 -25.62 -8.08 -32.21
C ASP A 27 -25.24 -6.59 -32.29
N LEU A 28 -24.51 -6.08 -31.29
CA LEU A 28 -23.53 -5.02 -31.58
C LEU A 28 -22.49 -5.60 -32.56
N ASN A 29 -22.32 -4.95 -33.71
CA ASN A 29 -21.31 -5.29 -34.71
C ASN A 29 -19.92 -5.29 -34.06
N GLU A 30 -19.05 -6.22 -34.44
CA GLU A 30 -17.74 -6.43 -33.83
C GLU A 30 -16.87 -5.16 -33.90
N THR A 31 -17.04 -4.38 -34.97
CA THR A 31 -16.42 -3.06 -35.17
C THR A 31 -16.93 -2.00 -34.21
N GLU A 32 -18.22 -1.97 -33.87
CA GLU A 32 -18.78 -1.04 -32.88
C GLU A 32 -18.36 -1.41 -31.45
N ARG A 33 -18.25 -2.71 -31.13
CA ARG A 33 -17.67 -3.14 -29.85
C ARG A 33 -16.21 -2.74 -29.74
N ALA A 34 -15.42 -2.94 -30.80
CA ALA A 34 -14.02 -2.55 -30.83
C ALA A 34 -13.85 -1.02 -30.69
N LEU A 35 -14.67 -0.22 -31.36
CA LEU A 35 -14.64 1.25 -31.24
C LEU A 35 -15.03 1.73 -29.84
N ARG A 36 -16.06 1.14 -29.23
CA ARG A 36 -16.46 1.48 -27.85
C ARG A 36 -15.42 1.02 -26.83
N ALA A 37 -14.85 -0.18 -27.01
CA ALA A 37 -13.77 -0.68 -26.18
C ALA A 37 -12.53 0.22 -26.29
N ALA A 38 -12.12 0.62 -27.51
CA ALA A 38 -11.01 1.54 -27.72
C ALA A 38 -11.27 2.93 -27.12
N PHE A 39 -12.52 3.43 -27.19
CA PHE A 39 -12.91 4.69 -26.57
C PHE A 39 -12.87 4.62 -25.03
N VAL A 40 -13.39 3.54 -24.45
CA VAL A 40 -13.33 3.28 -23.01
C VAL A 40 -11.89 3.08 -22.56
N GLN A 41 -11.07 2.32 -23.30
CA GLN A 41 -9.64 2.14 -23.04
C GLN A 41 -8.90 3.47 -23.10
N LYS A 42 -9.22 4.35 -24.06
CA LYS A 42 -8.64 5.70 -24.15
C LYS A 42 -9.05 6.57 -22.96
N LEU A 43 -10.27 6.45 -22.47
CA LEU A 43 -10.73 7.15 -21.25
C LEU A 43 -10.04 6.60 -20.00
N LEU A 44 -9.92 5.27 -19.87
CA LEU A 44 -9.22 4.61 -18.77
C LEU A 44 -7.74 4.96 -18.77
N ASN A 45 -7.06 4.91 -19.91
CA ASN A 45 -5.65 5.31 -20.05
C ASN A 45 -5.43 6.79 -19.71
N LYS A 46 -6.40 7.67 -20.03
CA LYS A 46 -6.35 9.08 -19.64
C LYS A 46 -6.56 9.28 -18.14
N GLN A 47 -7.46 8.51 -17.52
CA GLN A 47 -7.67 8.52 -16.06
C GLN A 47 -6.43 8.01 -15.31
N ARG A 48 -5.80 6.95 -15.84
CA ARG A 48 -4.59 6.32 -15.29
C ARG A 48 -3.37 7.24 -15.24
N TYR A 49 -3.24 8.20 -16.16
CA TYR A 49 -2.18 9.24 -16.11
C TYR A 49 -2.43 10.35 -15.07
N LEU A 50 -3.68 10.50 -14.64
CA LEU A 50 -4.07 11.46 -13.62
C LEU A 50 -4.09 10.83 -12.23
N ASP A 51 -4.18 9.51 -12.14
CA ASP A 51 -4.17 8.76 -10.88
C ASP A 51 -2.91 9.08 -10.06
N GLY A 52 -3.08 9.27 -8.76
CA GLY A 52 -2.00 9.66 -7.83
C GLY A 52 -1.59 11.15 -7.90
N ARG A 53 -2.15 11.96 -8.82
CA ARG A 53 -1.84 13.40 -8.85
C ARG A 53 -2.42 14.12 -7.66
N ILE A 54 -1.66 15.11 -7.17
CA ILE A 54 -2.08 15.96 -6.06
C ILE A 54 -2.49 17.37 -6.51
N LYS A 55 -3.34 18.01 -5.72
CA LYS A 55 -3.61 19.45 -5.76
C LYS A 55 -3.80 19.98 -4.34
N LEU A 56 -3.45 21.24 -4.12
CA LEU A 56 -3.69 21.95 -2.85
C LEU A 56 -4.87 22.90 -3.00
N VAL A 57 -5.81 22.87 -2.05
CA VAL A 57 -7.05 23.65 -2.09
C VAL A 57 -7.22 24.47 -0.81
N GLY A 58 -7.74 25.69 -0.95
CA GLY A 58 -8.12 26.54 0.19
C GLY A 58 -6.99 27.36 0.82
N GLY A 59 -5.72 27.05 0.51
CA GLY A 59 -4.59 27.83 1.00
C GLY A 59 -4.46 29.20 0.34
N PRO A 60 -3.84 30.18 1.02
CA PRO A 60 -3.67 31.55 0.50
C PRO A 60 -2.70 31.64 -0.68
N ASN A 61 -1.93 30.60 -0.97
CA ASN A 61 -1.07 30.53 -2.16
C ASN A 61 -0.98 29.09 -2.69
N ARG A 62 -0.33 28.91 -3.84
CA ARG A 62 -0.23 27.61 -4.53
C ARG A 62 0.65 26.55 -3.84
N PHE A 63 1.30 26.90 -2.73
CA PHE A 63 2.23 26.05 -2.00
C PHE A 63 1.69 25.62 -0.64
N GLU A 64 0.45 25.99 -0.31
CA GLU A 64 -0.19 25.52 0.90
C GLU A 64 -1.69 25.29 0.67
N GLY A 65 -2.31 24.44 1.47
CA GLY A 65 -3.70 24.04 1.32
C GLY A 65 -3.97 22.61 1.74
N ASN A 66 -5.24 22.24 1.79
CA ASN A 66 -5.66 20.85 1.98
C ASN A 66 -5.27 20.02 0.76
N VAL A 67 -4.78 18.82 1.00
CA VAL A 67 -4.28 17.90 0.00
C VAL A 67 -5.45 17.11 -0.57
N TYR A 68 -5.58 17.17 -1.89
CA TYR A 68 -6.49 16.32 -2.64
C TYR A 68 -5.69 15.46 -3.60
N ILE A 69 -6.02 14.18 -3.66
CA ILE A 69 -5.45 13.23 -4.60
C ILE A 69 -6.49 12.83 -5.64
N TYR A 70 -6.05 12.56 -6.85
CA TYR A 70 -6.91 12.05 -7.91
C TYR A 70 -6.83 10.53 -7.95
N HIS A 71 -7.96 9.87 -7.77
CA HIS A 71 -8.06 8.42 -7.89
C HIS A 71 -9.41 8.02 -8.52
N ALA A 72 -9.42 6.94 -9.30
CA ALA A 72 -10.63 6.38 -9.92
C ALA A 72 -11.49 7.42 -10.66
N GLY A 73 -10.84 8.38 -11.32
CA GLY A 73 -11.50 9.41 -12.12
C GLY A 73 -12.05 10.61 -11.36
N ARG A 74 -11.86 10.69 -10.04
CA ARG A 74 -12.38 11.79 -9.19
C ARG A 74 -11.32 12.32 -8.23
N TRP A 75 -11.43 13.59 -7.86
CA TRP A 75 -10.66 14.14 -6.75
C TRP A 75 -11.31 13.78 -5.42
N GLY A 76 -10.49 13.43 -4.44
CA GLY A 76 -10.90 13.20 -3.06
C GLY A 76 -9.82 13.74 -2.12
N ALA A 77 -10.22 14.04 -0.89
CA ALA A 77 -9.32 14.54 0.14
C ALA A 77 -8.39 13.42 0.66
N VAL A 78 -7.30 13.81 1.27
CA VAL A 78 -6.44 12.93 2.09
C VAL A 78 -6.78 13.22 3.54
N CYS A 79 -6.95 12.18 4.36
CA CYS A 79 -7.22 12.36 5.78
C CYS A 79 -5.95 12.75 6.53
N ASP A 80 -6.10 13.55 7.60
CA ASP A 80 -5.00 13.98 8.45
C ASP A 80 -4.61 13.02 9.57
N ASP A 81 -5.27 11.87 9.66
CA ASP A 81 -4.88 10.76 10.53
C ASP A 81 -3.54 10.17 10.08
N SER A 82 -2.64 9.97 11.05
CA SER A 82 -1.24 9.60 10.84
C SER A 82 -0.43 10.54 9.92
N TRP A 83 -0.96 11.74 9.61
CA TRP A 83 -0.38 12.65 8.61
C TRP A 83 0.80 13.46 9.15
N ASP A 84 2.02 13.09 8.79
CA ASP A 84 3.22 13.69 9.38
C ASP A 84 4.02 14.62 8.44
N ASP A 85 5.09 15.21 8.98
CA ASP A 85 5.96 16.11 8.23
C ASP A 85 6.72 15.38 7.09
N ALA A 86 6.90 14.05 7.18
CA ALA A 86 7.48 13.26 6.10
C ALA A 86 6.49 13.12 4.94
N ALA A 87 5.21 12.88 5.21
CA ALA A 87 4.16 12.90 4.20
C ALA A 87 3.98 14.27 3.56
N ALA A 88 3.99 15.34 4.38
CA ALA A 88 3.98 16.70 3.87
C ALA A 88 5.21 17.01 3.01
N HIS A 89 6.38 16.46 3.36
CA HIS A 89 7.58 16.56 2.55
C HIS A 89 7.39 15.91 1.17
N VAL A 90 6.84 14.69 1.09
CA VAL A 90 6.53 14.01 -0.19
C VAL A 90 5.61 14.87 -1.08
N VAL A 91 4.57 15.48 -0.51
CA VAL A 91 3.69 16.41 -1.26
C VAL A 91 4.49 17.60 -1.81
N CYS A 92 5.26 18.24 -0.93
CA CYS A 92 5.98 19.47 -1.24
C CYS A 92 7.19 19.26 -2.16
N GLN A 93 7.72 18.04 -2.27
CA GLN A 93 8.74 17.69 -3.25
C GLN A 93 8.28 17.95 -4.69
N THR A 94 6.98 17.81 -4.99
CA THR A 94 6.39 18.14 -6.30
C THR A 94 6.66 19.60 -6.71
N PHE A 95 6.86 20.49 -5.73
CA PHE A 95 7.17 21.89 -5.93
C PHE A 95 8.66 22.23 -5.69
N ASN A 96 9.53 21.22 -5.58
CA ASN A 96 10.93 21.33 -5.18
C ASN A 96 11.12 22.09 -3.85
N LYS A 97 10.23 21.81 -2.89
CA LYS A 97 10.17 22.43 -1.56
C LYS A 97 10.19 21.35 -0.47
N THR A 98 10.35 21.77 0.78
CA THR A 98 10.04 20.91 1.94
C THR A 98 8.69 21.33 2.50
N GLY A 99 7.99 20.43 3.20
CA GLY A 99 6.66 20.68 3.75
C GLY A 99 6.60 20.54 5.26
N VAL A 100 5.61 21.18 5.85
CA VAL A 100 5.13 20.88 7.21
C VAL A 100 3.66 20.45 7.08
N ALA A 101 3.28 19.42 7.82
CA ALA A 101 1.91 18.90 7.86
C ALA A 101 0.98 19.89 8.57
N THR A 102 -0.26 19.96 8.10
CA THR A 102 -1.36 20.65 8.77
C THR A 102 -2.55 19.70 8.89
N HIS A 103 -3.30 19.86 9.97
CA HIS A 103 -4.37 18.96 10.40
C HIS A 103 -5.69 19.72 10.56
N GLY A 104 -6.80 19.02 10.74
CA GLY A 104 -8.10 19.55 11.12
C GLY A 104 -8.72 20.44 10.04
N SER A 105 -8.59 20.06 8.76
CA SER A 105 -9.16 20.82 7.63
C SER A 105 -8.78 22.31 7.67
N GLN A 106 -7.53 22.62 8.04
CA GLN A 106 -7.05 23.99 8.32
C GLN A 106 -7.37 24.99 7.18
N TYR A 107 -7.45 24.53 5.94
CA TYR A 107 -7.71 25.37 4.77
C TYR A 107 -9.15 25.29 4.24
N GLY A 108 -10.09 24.81 5.08
CA GLY A 108 -11.52 24.69 4.79
C GLY A 108 -11.99 23.24 4.84
N GLU A 109 -13.30 23.03 5.00
CA GLU A 109 -13.86 21.68 5.06
C GLU A 109 -13.59 20.87 3.78
N ALA A 110 -13.26 19.59 3.99
CA ALA A 110 -13.02 18.61 2.95
C ALA A 110 -14.33 18.26 2.23
N ALA A 111 -14.23 17.99 0.92
CA ALA A 111 -15.33 17.32 0.23
C ALA A 111 -15.51 15.91 0.82
N ALA A 112 -16.77 15.46 0.95
CA ALA A 112 -17.17 14.22 1.63
C ALA A 112 -16.56 12.89 1.12
N LYS A 113 -15.63 12.90 0.16
CA LYS A 113 -14.90 11.70 -0.26
C LYS A 113 -13.42 11.87 0.02
N PHE A 114 -12.94 11.07 0.97
CA PHE A 114 -11.53 10.82 1.18
C PHE A 114 -11.07 9.63 0.34
N TRP A 115 -9.88 9.74 -0.23
CA TRP A 115 -9.25 8.69 -1.03
C TRP A 115 -8.13 7.97 -0.29
N MET A 116 -7.49 8.63 0.65
CA MET A 116 -6.39 8.10 1.43
C MET A 116 -6.60 8.47 2.89
N ASP A 117 -6.18 7.57 3.76
CA ASP A 117 -6.31 7.67 5.20
C ASP A 117 -5.16 6.89 5.85
N ASP A 118 -4.77 7.27 7.07
CA ASP A 118 -3.58 6.78 7.78
C ASP A 118 -2.31 6.81 6.93
N VAL A 119 -2.00 7.97 6.35
CA VAL A 119 -0.91 8.07 5.38
C VAL A 119 0.44 8.23 6.08
N VAL A 120 1.22 7.15 6.09
CA VAL A 120 2.57 7.11 6.66
C VAL A 120 3.62 7.06 5.55
N CYS A 121 4.46 8.08 5.48
CA CYS A 121 5.56 8.19 4.51
C CYS A 121 6.92 8.14 5.23
N GLN A 122 7.93 7.59 4.57
CA GLN A 122 9.34 7.67 4.96
C GLN A 122 9.96 9.05 4.64
N GLY A 123 9.39 9.76 3.67
CA GLY A 123 9.80 11.10 3.25
C GLY A 123 10.67 11.12 1.99
N ASP A 124 10.99 9.96 1.43
CA ASP A 124 11.78 9.81 0.19
C ASP A 124 10.96 9.17 -0.95
N GLU A 125 9.65 9.01 -0.76
CA GLU A 125 8.72 8.59 -1.80
C GLU A 125 8.56 9.67 -2.87
N THR A 126 8.29 9.22 -4.10
CA THR A 126 8.13 10.14 -5.25
C THR A 126 6.70 10.65 -5.43
N SER A 127 5.72 10.04 -4.77
CA SER A 127 4.29 10.36 -4.80
C SER A 127 3.63 9.84 -3.53
N LEU A 128 2.54 10.49 -3.09
CA LEU A 128 1.75 10.02 -1.95
C LEU A 128 1.18 8.62 -2.16
N SER A 129 0.88 8.24 -3.39
CA SER A 129 0.38 6.89 -3.71
C SER A 129 1.38 5.77 -3.38
N HIS A 130 2.66 6.10 -3.14
CA HIS A 130 3.70 5.12 -2.77
C HIS A 130 3.91 5.05 -1.25
N CYS A 131 3.29 5.95 -0.47
CA CYS A 131 3.30 5.87 0.97
C CYS A 131 2.40 4.73 1.48
N ILE A 132 2.55 4.37 2.75
CA ILE A 132 1.65 3.43 3.42
C ILE A 132 0.33 4.17 3.72
N PHE A 133 -0.81 3.55 3.45
CA PHE A 133 -2.14 4.06 3.80
C PHE A 133 -3.15 2.89 3.82
N THR A 134 -4.27 3.03 4.52
CA THR A 134 -5.28 1.96 4.76
C THR A 134 -5.99 1.44 3.51
N GLY A 135 -5.85 2.13 2.38
CA GLY A 135 -6.34 1.72 1.07
C GLY A 135 -7.28 2.74 0.43
N TRP A 136 -7.49 2.60 -0.88
CA TRP A 136 -8.21 3.62 -1.64
C TRP A 136 -9.67 3.76 -1.24
N GLY A 137 -10.02 4.93 -0.73
CA GLY A 137 -11.38 5.32 -0.40
C GLY A 137 -11.97 4.55 0.79
N SER A 138 -11.13 3.88 1.56
CA SER A 138 -11.43 3.38 2.91
C SER A 138 -10.95 4.45 3.89
N SER A 139 -11.89 5.12 4.54
CA SER A 139 -11.60 6.13 5.56
C SER A 139 -12.78 6.24 6.50
N ASP A 140 -12.53 6.52 7.77
CA ASP A 140 -13.54 6.94 8.74
C ASP A 140 -13.57 8.46 8.94
N CYS A 141 -12.71 9.20 8.24
CA CYS A 141 -12.59 10.64 8.38
C CYS A 141 -13.79 11.46 7.87
N GLU A 142 -14.10 12.51 8.64
CA GLU A 142 -15.15 13.47 8.40
C GLU A 142 -14.64 14.75 7.71
N SER A 143 -15.55 15.67 7.35
CA SER A 143 -15.19 16.86 6.56
C SER A 143 -14.19 17.80 7.24
N ASP A 144 -14.01 17.73 8.56
CA ASP A 144 -13.04 18.50 9.33
C ASP A 144 -11.68 17.82 9.50
N GLU A 145 -11.46 16.68 8.85
CA GLU A 145 -10.24 15.85 8.98
C GLU A 145 -9.44 15.80 7.66
N ALA A 146 -9.40 16.90 6.90
CA ALA A 146 -8.49 16.97 5.74
C ALA A 146 -7.06 17.30 6.14
N ALA A 147 -6.15 16.43 5.69
CA ALA A 147 -4.73 16.70 5.63
C ALA A 147 -4.45 17.91 4.77
N GLY A 148 -3.54 18.76 5.24
CA GLY A 148 -2.99 19.86 4.47
C GLY A 148 -1.48 19.93 4.59
N VAL A 149 -0.90 20.81 3.80
CA VAL A 149 0.54 21.10 3.84
C VAL A 149 0.81 22.58 3.76
N ARG A 150 1.94 23.00 4.31
CA ARG A 150 2.58 24.28 4.01
C ARG A 150 3.99 24.05 3.47
N CYS A 151 4.18 24.25 2.17
CA CYS A 151 5.46 24.07 1.51
C CYS A 151 6.36 25.32 1.63
N MET A 152 7.58 25.11 2.11
CA MET A 152 8.59 26.12 2.40
C MET A 152 9.85 25.91 1.55
N ASN A 153 10.61 26.98 1.33
CA ASN A 153 11.93 26.85 0.71
C ASN A 153 12.86 26.07 1.63
N LYS A 154 13.71 25.20 1.07
CA LYS A 154 14.70 24.42 1.83
C LYS A 154 15.67 25.30 2.66
N THR A 155 15.79 26.58 2.32
CA THR A 155 16.61 27.60 3.01
C THR A 155 15.86 28.39 4.08
N GLU A 156 14.53 28.26 4.15
CA GLU A 156 13.65 28.92 5.12
C GLU A 156 13.16 27.91 6.16
N VAL A 157 14.04 27.05 6.67
CA VAL A 157 13.80 26.42 7.97
C VAL A 157 14.35 27.39 9.00
N PRO A 158 13.55 28.20 9.71
CA PRO A 158 14.07 28.88 10.88
C PRO A 158 14.59 27.80 11.82
N ASN A 159 15.84 27.91 12.26
CA ASN A 159 16.46 27.06 13.29
C ASN A 159 15.66 26.99 14.61
N ASN A 160 14.52 27.70 14.72
CA ASN A 160 13.57 27.66 15.83
C ASN A 160 12.30 26.82 15.58
N TYR A 161 12.17 26.17 14.43
CA TYR A 161 11.19 25.09 14.17
C TYR A 161 11.89 23.74 13.96
N VAL A 162 13.00 23.53 14.67
CA VAL A 162 13.22 22.18 15.20
C VAL A 162 12.08 22.00 16.20
N LYS A 163 10.94 21.41 15.78
CA LYS A 163 10.10 20.65 16.72
C LYS A 163 11.14 19.91 17.55
N LYS A 164 11.25 20.18 18.86
CA LYS A 164 12.02 19.31 19.74
C LYS A 164 11.48 17.93 19.37
N LYS A 165 12.24 17.15 18.61
CA LYS A 165 11.88 15.79 18.28
C LYS A 165 11.76 15.18 19.66
N ARG A 166 10.52 14.98 20.13
CA ARG A 166 10.30 14.37 21.44
C ARG A 166 11.09 13.08 21.34
N GLU A 167 12.08 12.93 22.21
CA GLU A 167 12.95 11.75 22.15
C GLU A 167 12.03 10.54 22.26
N SER A 168 11.98 9.73 21.21
CA SER A 168 11.25 8.47 21.21
C SER A 168 11.92 7.57 22.24
N LYS A 169 11.28 7.39 23.38
CA LYS A 169 11.78 6.54 24.46
C LYS A 169 11.10 5.20 24.40
N LYS A 170 11.77 4.16 24.87
CA LYS A 170 11.12 2.87 25.03
C LYS A 170 10.10 2.94 26.17
N LEU A 171 8.95 2.29 26.00
CA LEU A 171 7.91 2.25 27.00
C LEU A 171 8.42 1.73 28.36
N GLN A 172 9.25 0.69 28.35
CA GLN A 172 9.90 0.14 29.55
C GLN A 172 10.74 1.14 30.37
N GLU A 173 11.14 2.28 29.80
CA GLU A 173 11.91 3.32 30.51
C GLU A 173 11.02 4.29 31.31
N VAL A 174 9.74 4.36 30.96
CA VAL A 174 8.76 5.28 31.56
C VAL A 174 7.75 4.53 32.43
N LEU A 175 7.47 3.27 32.10
CA LEU A 175 6.53 2.43 32.85
C LEU A 175 7.23 1.72 34.02
N ASP A 176 6.56 1.64 35.18
CA ASP A 176 7.00 0.75 36.26
C ASP A 176 6.52 -0.68 35.95
N LEU A 177 7.38 -1.47 35.33
CA LEU A 177 7.10 -2.84 34.90
C LEU A 177 6.61 -3.76 36.03
N SER A 178 6.90 -3.45 37.29
CA SER A 178 6.45 -4.26 38.43
C SER A 178 4.97 -4.08 38.77
N SER A 179 4.39 -2.93 38.40
CA SER A 179 3.00 -2.57 38.65
C SER A 179 2.18 -2.36 37.37
N THR A 180 2.81 -2.54 36.21
CA THR A 180 2.17 -2.36 34.90
C THR A 180 1.55 -3.67 34.41
N SER A 181 0.38 -3.59 33.76
CA SER A 181 -0.26 -4.74 33.12
C SER A 181 -0.95 -4.32 31.82
N LEU A 182 -1.05 -5.25 30.87
CA LEU A 182 -1.71 -5.05 29.58
C LEU A 182 -2.95 -5.96 29.50
N ARG A 183 -4.04 -5.48 28.90
CA ARG A 183 -5.22 -6.31 28.58
C ARG A 183 -5.94 -5.85 27.33
N LEU A 184 -6.78 -6.75 26.80
CA LEU A 184 -7.84 -6.40 25.84
C LEU A 184 -9.17 -6.24 26.58
N ALA A 185 -9.96 -5.26 26.19
CA ALA A 185 -11.28 -5.00 26.77
C ALA A 185 -12.33 -4.69 25.70
N GLY A 186 -13.60 -4.99 26.00
CA GLY A 186 -14.74 -4.66 25.15
C GLY A 186 -15.01 -5.61 23.99
N GLY A 187 -14.14 -6.59 23.72
CA GLY A 187 -14.36 -7.62 22.70
C GLY A 187 -15.42 -8.66 23.05
N ASN A 188 -15.97 -9.34 22.04
CA ASN A 188 -16.88 -10.46 22.25
C ASN A 188 -16.16 -11.73 22.71
N ASN A 189 -14.85 -11.81 22.45
CA ASN A 189 -13.98 -12.92 22.81
C ASN A 189 -12.68 -12.40 23.43
N ASN A 190 -11.83 -13.31 23.93
CA ASN A 190 -10.57 -12.94 24.59
C ASN A 190 -9.44 -12.55 23.61
N ASN A 191 -9.67 -12.68 22.31
CA ASN A 191 -8.69 -12.44 21.26
C ASN A 191 -8.86 -11.09 20.58
N GLU A 192 -9.89 -10.32 20.93
CA GLU A 192 -10.16 -9.02 20.34
C GLU A 192 -10.49 -7.99 21.41
N GLY A 193 -10.21 -6.72 21.12
CA GLY A 193 -10.66 -5.62 21.95
C GLY A 193 -9.75 -4.42 21.87
N ARG A 194 -10.18 -3.34 22.55
CA ARG A 194 -9.32 -2.17 22.75
C ARG A 194 -8.16 -2.54 23.67
N VAL A 195 -7.00 -1.96 23.38
CA VAL A 195 -5.80 -2.17 24.18
C VAL A 195 -5.82 -1.22 25.37
N GLU A 196 -5.66 -1.75 26.58
CA GLU A 196 -5.55 -0.97 27.80
C GLU A 196 -4.27 -1.32 28.58
N ILE A 197 -3.61 -0.29 29.10
CA ILE A 197 -2.46 -0.37 29.98
C ILE A 197 -2.89 0.06 31.38
N TYR A 198 -2.54 -0.74 32.38
CA TYR A 198 -2.75 -0.44 33.78
C TYR A 198 -1.50 0.19 34.37
N GLN A 199 -1.65 1.37 34.97
CA GLN A 199 -0.58 1.97 35.77
C GLN A 199 -1.15 2.94 36.82
N TYR A 200 -0.46 3.06 37.95
CA TYR A 200 -0.83 3.95 39.07
C TYR A 200 -2.28 3.81 39.56
N GLY A 201 -2.85 2.60 39.49
CA GLY A 201 -4.22 2.33 39.96
C GLY A 201 -5.32 2.55 38.92
N THR A 202 -4.96 2.93 37.69
CA THR A 202 -5.94 3.25 36.64
C THR A 202 -5.63 2.51 35.33
N TRP A 203 -6.69 2.12 34.62
CA TRP A 203 -6.59 1.64 33.24
C TRP A 203 -6.73 2.81 32.28
N GLY A 204 -5.91 2.83 31.23
CA GLY A 204 -6.03 3.77 30.13
C GLY A 204 -5.73 3.12 28.79
N SER A 205 -6.27 3.68 27.71
CA SER A 205 -6.08 3.20 26.34
C SER A 205 -4.97 3.94 25.62
N ILE A 206 -4.64 3.44 24.44
CA ILE A 206 -3.62 3.96 23.54
C ILE A 206 -4.32 4.76 22.43
N CYS A 207 -3.73 5.89 22.08
CA CYS A 207 -4.14 6.70 20.94
C CYS A 207 -4.05 5.85 19.66
N PRO A 208 -5.11 5.82 18.83
CA PRO A 208 -5.12 5.04 17.59
C PRO A 208 -4.25 5.64 16.48
N ASP A 209 -3.87 6.92 16.57
CA ASP A 209 -3.02 7.59 15.57
C ASP A 209 -1.72 6.80 15.31
N GLY A 210 -1.48 6.46 14.04
CA GLY A 210 -0.34 5.65 13.60
C GLY A 210 -0.40 4.17 14.00
N TRP A 211 -1.55 3.64 14.43
CA TRP A 211 -1.67 2.26 14.91
C TRP A 211 -1.67 1.24 13.75
N THR A 212 -0.57 0.50 13.61
CA THR A 212 -0.40 -0.47 12.53
C THR A 212 -0.39 -1.92 13.01
N LEU A 213 -0.27 -2.86 12.06
CA LEU A 213 -0.10 -4.29 12.36
C LEU A 213 1.19 -4.61 13.13
N TYR A 214 2.20 -3.73 13.12
CA TYR A 214 3.43 -3.92 13.90
C TYR A 214 3.15 -3.76 15.40
N GLU A 215 2.44 -2.71 15.80
CA GLU A 215 2.04 -2.47 17.19
C GLU A 215 1.07 -3.57 17.65
N ALA A 216 0.09 -3.90 16.82
CA ALA A 216 -0.85 -4.98 17.11
C ALA A 216 -0.14 -6.32 17.32
N SER A 217 0.90 -6.62 16.52
CA SER A 217 1.70 -7.84 16.66
C SER A 217 2.42 -7.90 18.00
N ALA A 218 2.97 -6.76 18.46
CA ALA A 218 3.61 -6.67 19.77
C ALA A 218 2.62 -6.91 20.92
N VAL A 219 1.36 -6.46 20.78
CA VAL A 219 0.27 -6.71 21.74
C VAL A 219 -0.14 -8.18 21.78
N CYS A 220 -0.43 -8.79 20.61
CA CYS A 220 -0.85 -10.18 20.55
C CYS A 220 0.23 -11.14 21.09
N ARG A 221 1.51 -10.83 20.86
CA ARG A 221 2.64 -11.56 21.46
C ARG A 221 2.75 -11.35 22.96
N HIS A 222 2.59 -10.11 23.44
CA HIS A 222 2.61 -9.79 24.87
C HIS A 222 1.60 -10.62 25.65
N LEU A 223 0.37 -10.72 25.12
CA LEU A 223 -0.75 -11.42 25.77
C LEU A 223 -0.77 -12.93 25.48
N ALA A 224 0.20 -13.44 24.71
CA ALA A 224 0.25 -14.83 24.25
C ALA A 224 -1.01 -15.28 23.47
N LEU A 225 -1.62 -14.38 22.70
CA LEU A 225 -2.82 -14.62 21.89
C LEU A 225 -2.50 -14.98 20.42
N GLY A 226 -1.23 -15.19 20.10
CA GLY A 226 -0.77 -15.51 18.75
C GLY A 226 -0.30 -14.27 17.98
N TYR A 227 -0.83 -14.11 16.77
CA TYR A 227 -0.42 -13.10 15.79
C TYR A 227 -1.54 -12.07 15.58
N ALA A 228 -1.18 -10.88 15.11
CA ALA A 228 -2.17 -9.83 14.83
C ALA A 228 -2.80 -10.04 13.46
N GLU A 229 -4.10 -10.30 13.44
CA GLU A 229 -4.92 -10.36 12.22
C GLU A 229 -5.33 -8.96 11.78
N GLN A 230 -5.67 -8.09 12.74
CA GLN A 230 -6.14 -6.74 12.46
C GLN A 230 -5.61 -5.75 13.49
N ALA A 231 -5.18 -4.59 13.00
CA ALA A 231 -5.02 -3.37 13.76
C ALA A 231 -6.21 -2.45 13.42
N ALA A 232 -6.94 -2.00 14.42
CA ALA A 232 -8.15 -1.20 14.21
C ALA A 232 -8.10 0.10 15.01
N GLN A 233 -8.54 1.18 14.37
CA GLN A 233 -8.79 2.48 14.97
C GLN A 233 -10.31 2.61 15.09
N THR A 234 -10.87 2.44 16.29
CA THR A 234 -12.33 2.38 16.43
C THR A 234 -12.81 2.69 17.84
N ASN A 235 -14.04 3.18 17.94
CA ASN A 235 -14.79 3.29 19.19
C ASN A 235 -15.68 2.07 19.49
N TYR A 236 -15.70 1.05 18.61
CA TYR A 236 -16.60 -0.11 18.71
C TYR A 236 -16.45 -0.88 20.03
N PHE A 237 -15.21 -1.02 20.51
CA PHE A 237 -14.89 -1.70 21.76
C PHE A 237 -15.10 -0.81 22.99
N GLY A 238 -15.75 0.35 22.85
CA GLY A 238 -16.02 1.32 23.90
C GLY A 238 -14.86 2.27 24.18
N ASN A 239 -15.19 3.40 24.82
CA ASN A 239 -14.24 4.48 25.05
C ASN A 239 -13.53 4.32 26.41
N SER A 240 -12.28 4.77 26.47
CA SER A 240 -11.50 4.83 27.72
C SER A 240 -10.60 6.07 27.70
N LYS A 241 -10.04 6.44 28.87
CA LYS A 241 -9.10 7.57 28.95
C LYS A 241 -7.80 7.19 28.21
N ILE A 242 -7.43 7.96 27.20
CA ILE A 242 -6.14 7.79 26.51
C ILE A 242 -5.01 8.23 27.43
N VAL A 243 -4.00 7.37 27.60
CA VAL A 243 -2.84 7.60 28.46
C VAL A 243 -1.52 7.46 27.73
N LEU A 244 -1.54 7.02 26.46
CA LEU A 244 -0.35 6.77 25.67
C LEU A 244 -0.56 7.19 24.21
N SER A 245 0.43 7.82 23.58
CA SER A 245 0.42 8.20 22.16
C SER A 245 1.77 8.02 21.47
N GLY A 246 1.72 7.90 20.14
CA GLY A 246 2.88 7.79 19.26
C GLY A 246 3.61 6.47 19.43
N VAL A 247 2.86 5.38 19.67
CA VAL A 247 3.46 4.05 19.82
C VAL A 247 3.97 3.60 18.46
N ASN A 248 5.26 3.30 18.40
CA ASN A 248 5.93 2.89 17.17
C ASN A 248 6.81 1.66 17.45
N CYS A 249 6.45 0.55 16.84
CA CYS A 249 7.11 -0.74 16.95
C CYS A 249 7.88 -1.08 15.66
N GLU A 250 9.01 -1.76 15.83
CA GLU A 250 9.82 -2.29 14.73
C GLU A 250 9.29 -3.63 14.19
N GLY A 251 8.38 -4.30 14.91
CA GLY A 251 7.77 -5.59 14.56
C GLY A 251 8.56 -6.83 15.04
N ASN A 252 9.76 -6.64 15.60
CA ASN A 252 10.56 -7.71 16.22
C ASN A 252 10.31 -7.84 17.72
N GLU A 253 9.54 -6.93 18.30
CA GLU A 253 9.30 -6.88 19.73
C GLU A 253 8.52 -8.12 20.17
N THR A 254 8.93 -8.62 21.33
CA THR A 254 8.25 -9.73 22.02
C THR A 254 7.06 -9.24 22.83
N ASN A 255 7.05 -7.95 23.16
CA ASN A 255 6.02 -7.32 23.96
C ASN A 255 5.93 -5.82 23.63
N LEU A 256 4.74 -5.24 23.82
CA LEU A 256 4.50 -3.81 23.59
C LEU A 256 5.47 -2.88 24.32
N PHE A 257 5.98 -3.25 25.50
CA PHE A 257 6.82 -2.36 26.31
C PHE A 257 8.23 -2.14 25.74
N GLN A 258 8.63 -2.93 24.74
CA GLN A 258 9.88 -2.75 24.00
C GLN A 258 9.78 -1.70 22.89
N CYS A 259 8.55 -1.33 22.50
CA CYS A 259 8.30 -0.33 21.46
C CYS A 259 8.57 1.08 21.96
N ASN A 260 8.76 1.98 21.00
CA ASN A 260 8.92 3.40 21.28
C ASN A 260 7.57 4.07 21.48
N HIS A 261 7.58 5.21 22.19
CA HIS A 261 6.42 6.07 22.35
C HIS A 261 6.83 7.55 22.38
N GLU A 262 5.87 8.44 22.14
CA GLU A 262 6.09 9.89 22.17
C GLU A 262 5.59 10.54 23.48
N GLU A 263 4.40 10.19 23.94
CA GLU A 263 3.76 10.80 25.10
C GLU A 263 3.12 9.75 26.02
N TYR A 264 3.22 9.98 27.34
CA TYR A 264 2.63 9.15 28.37
C TYR A 264 1.99 10.02 29.48
N GLY A 265 0.80 9.65 29.96
CA GLY A 265 0.07 10.33 31.02
C GLY A 265 -1.12 11.15 30.53
N GLU A 266 -1.03 12.49 30.61
CA GLU A 266 -2.02 13.38 30.00
C GLU A 266 -1.65 13.61 28.53
N VAL A 267 -2.32 12.86 27.67
CA VAL A 267 -2.05 12.82 26.23
C VAL A 267 -3.21 13.45 25.48
N THR A 268 -2.89 14.28 24.49
CA THR A 268 -3.86 14.77 23.50
C THR A 268 -3.70 13.94 22.24
N CYS A 269 -4.73 13.16 21.91
CA CYS A 269 -4.76 12.37 20.69
C CYS A 269 -5.49 13.17 19.60
N PRO A 270 -4.94 13.31 18.38
CA PRO A 270 -5.68 13.81 17.23
C PRO A 270 -6.80 12.83 16.82
N GLY A 271 -7.85 13.31 16.15
CA GLY A 271 -8.98 12.51 15.65
C GLY A 271 -10.26 12.53 16.51
N GLU A 272 -11.27 11.74 16.08
CA GLU A 272 -12.58 11.64 16.74
C GLU A 272 -12.49 11.23 18.23
N VAL A 273 -13.23 11.96 19.09
CA VAL A 273 -13.25 11.70 20.53
C VAL A 273 -13.84 10.32 20.84
N GLY A 274 -12.98 9.39 21.22
CA GLY A 274 -13.37 8.04 21.64
C GLY A 274 -12.77 6.91 20.80
N HIS A 275 -12.12 7.23 19.68
CA HIS A 275 -11.35 6.23 18.95
C HIS A 275 -10.19 5.75 19.81
N VAL A 276 -10.01 4.43 19.86
CA VAL A 276 -8.97 3.78 20.63
C VAL A 276 -8.28 2.74 19.76
N ALA A 277 -6.99 2.51 20.03
CA ALA A 277 -6.26 1.43 19.42
C ALA A 277 -6.87 0.08 19.85
N ALA A 278 -7.23 -0.73 18.86
CA ALA A 278 -7.80 -2.06 19.04
C ALA A 278 -7.04 -3.09 18.21
N VAL A 279 -7.12 -4.34 18.65
CA VAL A 279 -6.46 -5.47 17.99
C VAL A 279 -7.39 -6.66 17.89
N VAL A 280 -7.20 -7.47 16.86
CA VAL A 280 -7.76 -8.81 16.72
C VAL A 280 -6.60 -9.78 16.54
N CYS A 281 -6.53 -10.78 17.41
CA CYS A 281 -5.46 -11.77 17.43
C CYS A 281 -5.96 -13.14 16.93
N THR A 282 -5.09 -13.87 16.24
CA THR A 282 -5.34 -15.22 15.74
C THR A 282 -4.11 -16.10 15.89
N HIS A 283 -4.31 -17.42 15.98
CA HIS A 283 -3.21 -18.38 15.96
C HIS A 283 -2.87 -18.86 14.54
N TYR A 284 -3.64 -18.44 13.54
CA TYR A 284 -3.53 -18.92 12.16
C TYR A 284 -3.27 -17.76 11.21
N LEU A 285 -2.04 -17.62 10.73
CA LEU A 285 -1.65 -16.66 9.69
C LEU A 285 -0.62 -17.27 8.74
N ALA A 286 -0.55 -16.68 7.55
CA ALA A 286 0.52 -16.96 6.60
C ALA A 286 1.85 -16.33 7.05
N ASP A 287 2.94 -16.80 6.47
CA ASP A 287 4.29 -16.25 6.65
C ASP A 287 5.05 -16.41 5.34
N LEU A 288 5.24 -15.31 4.61
CA LEU A 288 5.90 -15.29 3.32
C LEU A 288 7.40 -15.16 3.48
N VAL A 289 8.13 -16.12 2.93
CA VAL A 289 9.58 -16.17 2.96
C VAL A 289 10.13 -16.11 1.54
N LEU A 290 10.99 -15.13 1.27
CA LEU A 290 11.66 -15.03 -0.01
C LEU A 290 12.80 -16.05 -0.14
N ASP A 291 12.87 -16.71 -1.31
CA ASP A 291 14.01 -17.54 -1.68
C ASP A 291 15.14 -16.67 -2.23
N THR A 292 16.11 -16.37 -1.36
CA THR A 292 17.31 -15.59 -1.70
C THR A 292 18.16 -16.27 -2.78
N THR A 293 18.19 -17.61 -2.82
CA THR A 293 18.99 -18.37 -3.77
C THR A 293 18.42 -18.27 -5.18
N ALA A 294 17.09 -18.24 -5.31
CA ALA A 294 16.43 -18.02 -6.59
C ALA A 294 16.83 -16.66 -7.21
N ILE A 295 16.92 -15.61 -6.39
CA ILE A 295 17.35 -14.27 -6.82
C ILE A 295 18.80 -14.32 -7.32
N GLU A 296 19.74 -14.82 -6.50
CA GLU A 296 21.17 -14.87 -6.84
C GLU A 296 21.45 -15.67 -8.12
N ARG A 297 20.78 -16.80 -8.30
CA ARG A 297 21.04 -17.72 -9.43
C ARG A 297 20.45 -17.27 -10.75
N SER A 298 19.42 -16.43 -10.73
CA SER A 298 18.68 -16.04 -11.93
C SER A 298 18.89 -14.59 -12.34
N ALA A 299 19.59 -13.80 -11.52
CA ALA A 299 19.94 -12.41 -11.81
C ALA A 299 20.80 -12.28 -13.08
N HIS A 300 20.34 -11.50 -14.06
CA HIS A 300 21.11 -11.17 -15.26
C HIS A 300 20.63 -9.87 -15.91
N LEU A 301 21.48 -9.27 -16.75
CA LEU A 301 21.12 -8.12 -17.57
C LEU A 301 20.48 -8.58 -18.88
N HIS A 302 19.46 -7.84 -19.32
CA HIS A 302 18.83 -8.01 -20.62
C HIS A 302 18.52 -6.63 -21.23
N ASP A 303 19.12 -6.34 -22.37
CA ASP A 303 18.86 -5.13 -23.13
C ASP A 303 17.68 -5.39 -24.09
N VAL A 304 16.59 -4.64 -23.91
CA VAL A 304 15.33 -4.83 -24.63
C VAL A 304 14.91 -3.54 -25.33
N MET A 305 14.47 -3.63 -26.59
CA MET A 305 13.93 -2.48 -27.31
C MET A 305 12.55 -2.09 -26.77
N MET A 306 12.28 -0.79 -26.67
CA MET A 306 11.05 -0.27 -26.06
C MET A 306 9.78 -0.71 -26.78
N PHE A 307 9.82 -1.07 -28.08
CA PHE A 307 8.65 -1.62 -28.77
C PHE A 307 8.14 -2.94 -28.16
N GLN A 308 9.01 -3.72 -27.51
CA GLN A 308 8.63 -4.96 -26.81
C GLN A 308 8.10 -4.71 -25.40
N LEU A 309 8.31 -3.51 -24.86
CA LEU A 309 8.00 -3.15 -23.47
C LEU A 309 6.66 -2.40 -23.34
N GLN A 310 5.81 -2.40 -24.36
CA GLN A 310 4.55 -1.64 -24.36
C GLN A 310 3.66 -1.96 -23.16
N CYS A 311 3.49 -3.25 -22.85
CA CYS A 311 2.72 -3.71 -21.70
C CYS A 311 3.33 -3.26 -20.38
N ALA A 312 4.64 -3.46 -20.20
CA ALA A 312 5.36 -3.01 -19.01
C ALA A 312 5.32 -1.49 -18.83
N MET A 313 5.29 -0.72 -19.92
CA MET A 313 5.15 0.73 -19.90
C MET A 313 3.75 1.18 -19.51
N GLU A 314 2.70 0.47 -19.94
CA GLU A 314 1.35 0.75 -19.45
C GLU A 314 1.32 0.59 -17.93
N GLU A 315 1.98 -0.46 -17.41
CA GLU A 315 2.12 -0.83 -15.99
C GLU A 315 3.16 -0.07 -15.16
N PHE A 316 3.78 0.96 -15.74
CA PHE A 316 4.76 1.81 -15.07
C PHE A 316 6.08 1.11 -14.66
N CYS A 317 6.41 -0.05 -15.21
CA CYS A 317 7.55 -0.90 -14.76
C CYS A 317 8.95 -0.48 -15.28
N LEU A 318 9.14 0.78 -15.66
CA LEU A 318 10.40 1.32 -16.20
C LEU A 318 10.76 2.61 -15.47
N THR A 319 12.01 3.10 -15.61
CA THR A 319 12.37 4.37 -14.98
C THR A 319 11.72 5.57 -15.67
N LYS A 320 11.73 6.72 -14.98
CA LYS A 320 11.16 7.98 -15.48
C LYS A 320 11.69 8.39 -16.85
N SER A 321 12.96 8.12 -17.15
CA SER A 321 13.58 8.48 -18.43
C SER A 321 12.91 7.78 -19.62
N ALA A 322 12.44 6.54 -19.46
CA ALA A 322 11.73 5.81 -20.52
C ALA A 322 10.44 6.55 -20.95
N TYR A 323 9.66 7.07 -19.99
CA TYR A 323 8.42 7.80 -20.28
C TYR A 323 8.66 9.20 -20.85
N GLU A 324 9.79 9.82 -20.52
CA GLU A 324 10.21 11.08 -21.12
C GLU A 324 10.62 10.88 -22.58
N ILE A 325 11.40 9.84 -22.86
CA ILE A 325 11.79 9.43 -24.23
C ILE A 325 10.55 9.15 -25.08
N GLN A 326 9.58 8.40 -24.55
CA GLN A 326 8.32 8.11 -25.26
C GLN A 326 7.56 9.37 -25.70
N LYS A 327 7.63 10.45 -24.91
CA LYS A 327 6.93 11.70 -25.20
C LYS A 327 7.70 12.62 -26.15
N THR A 328 9.02 12.54 -26.13
CA THR A 328 9.91 13.52 -26.78
C THR A 328 10.50 12.99 -28.08
N ASN A 329 10.76 11.69 -28.18
CA ASN A 329 11.35 11.04 -29.35
C ASN A 329 10.26 10.34 -30.18
N PRO A 330 10.04 10.69 -31.45
CA PRO A 330 9.08 9.99 -32.32
C PRO A 330 9.49 8.53 -32.63
N ASP A 331 10.79 8.22 -32.54
CA ASP A 331 11.37 6.91 -32.81
C ASP A 331 11.67 6.13 -31.52
N TRP A 332 11.00 6.48 -30.41
CA TRP A 332 11.21 5.88 -29.09
C TRP A 332 11.12 4.35 -29.08
N GLN A 333 10.40 3.74 -30.03
CA GLN A 333 10.23 2.29 -30.14
C GLN A 333 11.56 1.55 -30.35
N PHE A 334 12.55 2.21 -30.96
CA PHE A 334 13.87 1.65 -31.24
C PHE A 334 14.90 1.92 -30.15
N GLU A 335 14.55 2.72 -29.15
CA GLU A 335 15.39 2.93 -27.97
C GLU A 335 15.48 1.64 -27.16
N THR A 336 16.61 1.46 -26.48
CA THR A 336 16.89 0.25 -25.70
C THR A 336 16.88 0.57 -24.22
N ARG A 337 16.33 -0.35 -23.43
CA ARG A 337 16.34 -0.31 -21.97
C ARG A 337 17.13 -1.49 -21.45
N ARG A 338 17.98 -1.24 -20.46
CA ARG A 338 18.76 -2.25 -19.77
C ARG A 338 18.03 -2.70 -18.52
N LEU A 339 17.60 -3.95 -18.50
CA LEU A 339 16.78 -4.51 -17.44
C LEU A 339 17.59 -5.51 -16.62
N LEU A 340 17.65 -5.31 -15.31
CA LEU A 340 18.16 -6.31 -14.37
C LEU A 340 17.02 -7.27 -14.01
N ARG A 341 16.98 -8.43 -14.68
CA ARG A 341 15.95 -9.47 -14.47
C ARG A 341 16.39 -10.46 -13.40
N PHE A 342 15.43 -10.98 -12.65
CA PHE A 342 15.65 -11.96 -11.58
C PHE A 342 14.36 -12.72 -11.29
N THR A 343 14.45 -13.88 -10.63
CA THR A 343 13.29 -14.65 -10.16
C THR A 343 13.02 -14.30 -8.71
N ALA A 344 11.77 -13.97 -8.38
CA ALA A 344 11.31 -13.85 -7.00
C ALA A 344 10.40 -15.05 -6.70
N SER A 345 10.76 -15.82 -5.67
CA SER A 345 9.95 -16.94 -5.19
C SER A 345 9.60 -16.69 -3.73
N SER A 346 8.31 -16.69 -3.39
CA SER A 346 7.81 -16.51 -2.03
C SER A 346 7.13 -17.80 -1.56
N LEU A 347 7.69 -18.45 -0.55
CA LEU A 347 7.11 -19.62 0.12
C LEU A 347 6.21 -19.16 1.25
N ASN A 348 4.99 -19.71 1.35
CA ASN A 348 4.20 -19.59 2.56
C ASN A 348 4.63 -20.66 3.58
N ALA A 349 5.46 -20.26 4.53
CA ALA A 349 5.93 -21.07 5.66
C ALA A 349 5.00 -20.98 6.89
N GLY A 350 3.92 -20.21 6.79
CA GLY A 350 2.95 -20.04 7.85
C GLY A 350 2.07 -21.27 8.05
N ASN A 351 1.09 -21.15 8.93
CA ASN A 351 0.14 -22.21 9.25
C ASN A 351 -1.27 -21.94 8.70
N ALA A 352 -1.44 -20.85 7.96
CA ALA A 352 -2.66 -20.48 7.25
C ALA A 352 -2.35 -20.01 5.83
N GLU A 353 -3.39 -19.90 5.01
CA GLU A 353 -3.29 -19.49 3.62
C GLU A 353 -3.05 -17.98 3.51
N PHE A 354 -2.14 -17.56 2.64
CA PHE A 354 -1.99 -16.15 2.32
C PHE A 354 -3.08 -15.74 1.33
N ARG A 355 -3.89 -14.74 1.67
CA ARG A 355 -5.03 -14.29 0.85
C ARG A 355 -4.93 -12.80 0.55
N PRO A 356 -5.35 -12.36 -0.64
CA PRO A 356 -5.40 -10.94 -0.94
C PRO A 356 -6.44 -10.23 -0.07
N TYR A 357 -6.13 -9.01 0.37
CA TYR A 357 -7.03 -8.20 1.19
C TYR A 357 -8.24 -7.67 0.38
N LEU A 358 -8.09 -7.49 -0.94
CA LEU A 358 -9.19 -7.03 -1.77
C LEU A 358 -10.18 -8.17 -2.06
N PRO A 359 -11.49 -7.96 -1.83
CA PRO A 359 -12.50 -8.93 -2.18
C PRO A 359 -12.56 -9.14 -3.70
N LYS A 360 -12.91 -10.37 -4.11
CA LYS A 360 -12.84 -10.83 -5.52
C LYS A 360 -13.54 -9.94 -6.55
N HIS A 361 -14.60 -9.25 -6.15
CA HIS A 361 -15.35 -8.34 -7.04
C HIS A 361 -14.61 -7.03 -7.35
N LEU A 362 -13.57 -6.69 -6.59
CA LEU A 362 -12.71 -5.52 -6.83
C LEU A 362 -11.45 -5.85 -7.62
N TRP A 363 -11.22 -7.13 -7.95
CA TRP A 363 -10.04 -7.52 -8.72
C TRP A 363 -10.10 -6.95 -10.13
N GLN A 364 -8.96 -6.45 -10.61
CA GLN A 364 -8.86 -5.78 -11.90
C GLN A 364 -8.28 -6.72 -12.95
N TRP A 365 -8.93 -6.86 -14.11
CA TRP A 365 -8.37 -7.65 -15.22
C TRP A 365 -7.24 -6.89 -15.89
N HIS A 366 -6.16 -7.58 -16.23
CA HIS A 366 -5.09 -7.00 -17.02
C HIS A 366 -4.87 -7.72 -18.34
N LEU A 367 -4.93 -6.93 -19.41
CA LEU A 367 -4.93 -7.44 -20.78
C LEU A 367 -3.58 -8.05 -21.17
N CYS A 368 -2.47 -7.50 -20.68
CA CYS A 368 -1.15 -8.00 -21.03
C CYS A 368 -0.84 -9.35 -20.39
N HIS A 369 -1.37 -9.61 -19.19
CA HIS A 369 -1.08 -10.82 -18.44
C HIS A 369 -2.23 -11.83 -18.45
N MET A 370 -3.37 -11.45 -19.02
CA MET A 370 -4.55 -12.29 -19.21
C MET A 370 -5.03 -12.97 -17.92
N HIS A 371 -4.95 -12.25 -16.81
CA HIS A 371 -5.50 -12.65 -15.51
C HIS A 371 -5.92 -11.42 -14.69
N TYR A 372 -6.57 -11.69 -13.55
CA TYR A 372 -7.01 -10.67 -12.61
C TYR A 372 -5.94 -10.37 -11.57
N HIS A 373 -5.81 -9.12 -11.18
CA HIS A 373 -4.96 -8.70 -10.09
C HIS A 373 -5.75 -8.51 -8.83
N SER A 374 -5.32 -9.19 -7.77
CA SER A 374 -5.97 -9.14 -6.47
C SER A 374 -5.40 -8.06 -5.55
N MET A 375 -4.26 -7.45 -5.93
CA MET A 375 -3.57 -6.39 -5.17
C MET A 375 -2.81 -5.47 -6.14
N GLU A 376 -2.68 -4.18 -5.80
CA GLU A 376 -1.96 -3.20 -6.63
C GLU A 376 -0.44 -3.34 -6.53
N VAL A 377 0.10 -3.49 -5.31
CA VAL A 377 1.52 -3.68 -5.01
C VAL A 377 1.69 -4.84 -4.04
N PHE A 378 2.30 -5.94 -4.49
CA PHE A 378 2.68 -7.06 -3.62
C PHE A 378 4.19 -7.17 -3.42
N ALA A 379 5.01 -6.75 -4.40
CA ALA A 379 6.46 -6.71 -4.22
C ALA A 379 7.10 -5.46 -4.82
N THR A 380 8.12 -4.94 -4.12
CA THR A 380 8.96 -3.81 -4.52
C THR A 380 10.40 -4.24 -4.68
N PHE A 381 11.09 -3.61 -5.63
CA PHE A 381 12.46 -3.95 -6.03
C PHE A 381 13.30 -2.67 -6.05
N ASP A 382 14.18 -2.52 -5.08
CA ASP A 382 14.94 -1.29 -4.89
C ASP A 382 16.43 -1.52 -5.12
N ILE A 383 17.07 -0.56 -5.79
CA ILE A 383 18.52 -0.45 -5.84
C ILE A 383 18.90 0.80 -5.05
N MET A 384 19.74 0.62 -4.03
CA MET A 384 20.22 1.67 -3.16
C MET A 384 21.73 1.89 -3.35
N ASP A 385 22.17 3.14 -3.23
CA ASP A 385 23.59 3.48 -3.21
C ASP A 385 24.24 3.21 -1.84
N ALA A 386 25.55 3.44 -1.74
CA ALA A 386 26.31 3.26 -0.50
C ALA A 386 25.85 4.17 0.66
N SER A 387 25.08 5.23 0.38
CA SER A 387 24.48 6.11 1.39
C SER A 387 23.10 5.63 1.87
N GLY A 388 22.58 4.55 1.30
CA GLY A 388 21.24 4.02 1.58
C GLY A 388 20.13 4.73 0.82
N LYS A 389 20.46 5.60 -0.14
CA LYS A 389 19.46 6.30 -0.95
C LYS A 389 19.01 5.42 -2.11
N ARG A 390 17.70 5.31 -2.33
CA ARG A 390 17.12 4.65 -3.52
C ARG A 390 17.53 5.39 -4.79
N VAL A 391 18.19 4.69 -5.71
CA VAL A 391 18.68 5.20 -7.00
C VAL A 391 17.95 4.63 -8.21
N ALA A 392 17.39 3.42 -8.08
CA ALA A 392 16.43 2.88 -9.02
C ALA A 392 15.37 2.09 -8.27
N GLU A 393 14.17 2.13 -8.81
CA GLU A 393 12.98 1.46 -8.28
C GLU A 393 12.38 0.65 -9.42
N GLY A 394 12.03 -0.58 -9.11
CA GLY A 394 11.15 -1.41 -9.89
C GLY A 394 10.04 -1.90 -8.97
N HIS A 395 8.93 -2.25 -9.58
CA HIS A 395 7.85 -2.90 -8.88
C HIS A 395 7.30 -3.94 -9.82
N LYS A 396 6.76 -4.98 -9.21
CA LYS A 396 5.86 -5.82 -9.94
C LYS A 396 4.49 -5.15 -9.83
N ALA A 397 4.11 -4.41 -10.86
CA ALA A 397 2.71 -4.10 -11.00
C ALA A 397 2.01 -5.45 -11.14
N SER A 398 0.80 -5.57 -10.58
CA SER A 398 -0.18 -6.45 -11.22
C SER A 398 0.08 -7.96 -10.95
N PHE A 399 -0.50 -8.46 -9.84
CA PHE A 399 -0.15 -9.76 -9.26
C PHE A 399 -1.24 -10.82 -9.31
N CYS A 400 -0.81 -12.05 -9.60
CA CYS A 400 -1.56 -13.30 -9.47
C CYS A 400 -1.00 -14.11 -8.30
N LEU A 401 -1.75 -14.26 -7.21
CA LEU A 401 -1.33 -15.16 -6.12
C LEU A 401 -1.76 -16.59 -6.44
N GLU A 402 -0.82 -17.48 -6.77
CA GLU A 402 -1.11 -18.89 -7.06
C GLU A 402 -0.05 -19.89 -6.56
N ASP A 403 -0.42 -21.16 -6.52
CA ASP A 403 0.47 -22.24 -6.08
C ASP A 403 1.32 -22.77 -7.26
N ASN A 404 2.46 -22.14 -7.56
CA ASN A 404 3.34 -22.58 -8.65
C ASN A 404 4.13 -23.86 -8.32
N SER A 405 4.60 -24.00 -7.09
CA SER A 405 5.31 -25.19 -6.60
C SER A 405 4.91 -25.45 -5.16
N CYS A 406 4.85 -26.70 -4.72
CA CYS A 406 4.58 -27.03 -3.33
C CYS A 406 5.54 -28.12 -2.83
N LEU A 407 5.73 -28.17 -1.52
CA LEU A 407 6.51 -29.24 -0.90
C LEU A 407 5.88 -30.62 -1.19
N PRO A 408 6.70 -31.70 -1.20
CA PRO A 408 6.20 -33.04 -1.49
C PRO A 408 5.03 -33.44 -0.58
N GLY A 409 3.93 -33.89 -1.17
CA GLY A 409 2.72 -34.29 -0.46
C GLY A 409 1.69 -33.19 -0.24
N VAL A 410 1.95 -31.96 -0.70
CA VAL A 410 1.00 -30.84 -0.65
C VAL A 410 0.37 -30.63 -2.03
N GLU A 411 -0.95 -30.57 -2.08
CA GLU A 411 -1.69 -30.30 -3.31
C GLU A 411 -1.85 -28.80 -3.55
N LYS A 412 -1.71 -28.39 -4.81
CA LYS A 412 -1.96 -27.02 -5.26
C LYS A 412 -3.46 -26.72 -5.20
N LYS A 413 -3.82 -25.56 -4.66
CA LYS A 413 -5.20 -25.12 -4.49
C LYS A 413 -5.52 -23.86 -5.29
N TYR A 414 -4.61 -22.88 -5.31
CA TYR A 414 -4.85 -21.59 -5.96
C TYR A 414 -4.33 -21.54 -7.39
N SER A 415 -5.11 -20.92 -8.27
CA SER A 415 -4.69 -20.60 -9.63
C SER A 415 -5.47 -19.42 -10.18
N CYS A 416 -4.77 -18.49 -10.81
CA CYS A 416 -5.40 -17.31 -11.40
C CYS A 416 -6.06 -17.58 -12.75
N LYS A 417 -5.83 -18.76 -13.34
CA LYS A 417 -6.46 -19.17 -14.59
C LYS A 417 -7.98 -19.22 -14.43
N ASN A 418 -8.69 -18.82 -15.48
CA ASN A 418 -10.16 -18.90 -15.57
C ASN A 418 -10.90 -18.19 -14.42
N TYR A 419 -10.37 -17.06 -13.93
CA TYR A 419 -10.96 -16.34 -12.78
C TYR A 419 -11.03 -17.20 -11.51
N GLY A 420 -10.07 -18.11 -11.34
CA GLY A 420 -9.90 -18.91 -10.14
C GLY A 420 -9.59 -18.06 -8.91
N ASP A 421 -9.74 -18.66 -7.74
CA ASP A 421 -9.39 -17.99 -6.49
C ASP A 421 -7.88 -17.87 -6.36
N GLN A 422 -7.46 -16.78 -5.71
CA GLN A 422 -6.08 -16.41 -5.51
C GLN A 422 -5.68 -16.57 -4.05
N GLY A 423 -4.41 -16.90 -3.86
CA GLY A 423 -3.78 -17.10 -2.58
C GLY A 423 -2.55 -18.00 -2.70
N ILE A 424 -1.85 -18.16 -1.58
CA ILE A 424 -0.70 -19.08 -1.47
C ILE A 424 -1.01 -20.07 -0.35
N SER A 425 -1.18 -21.33 -0.72
CA SER A 425 -1.38 -22.45 0.19
C SER A 425 -0.20 -22.61 1.14
N VAL A 426 -0.45 -23.12 2.35
CA VAL A 426 0.61 -23.48 3.30
C VAL A 426 1.58 -24.46 2.62
N ASN A 427 2.88 -24.23 2.75
CA ASN A 427 3.95 -25.02 2.12
C ASN A 427 3.95 -25.00 0.58
N CYS A 428 3.29 -24.02 -0.02
CA CYS A 428 3.39 -23.72 -1.45
C CYS A 428 4.13 -22.40 -1.67
N SER A 429 4.73 -22.28 -2.85
CA SER A 429 5.45 -21.11 -3.30
C SER A 429 4.79 -20.53 -4.54
N ASP A 430 4.65 -19.22 -4.53
CA ASP A 430 4.38 -18.40 -5.70
C ASP A 430 5.73 -17.97 -6.30
N ILE A 431 5.91 -18.21 -7.60
CA ILE A 431 7.19 -18.07 -8.29
C ILE A 431 7.02 -17.17 -9.50
N TYR A 432 7.55 -15.96 -9.38
CA TYR A 432 7.68 -15.02 -10.47
C TYR A 432 9.03 -15.15 -11.15
N TYR A 433 9.04 -15.89 -12.25
CA TYR A 433 10.23 -16.11 -13.07
C TYR A 433 10.74 -14.83 -13.75
N TYR A 434 12.05 -14.76 -13.94
CA TYR A 434 12.78 -13.66 -14.59
C TYR A 434 12.30 -13.30 -16.01
N ASN A 435 11.57 -14.20 -16.67
CA ASN A 435 11.07 -14.01 -18.04
C ASN A 435 9.69 -13.32 -18.09
N ILE A 436 9.02 -13.13 -16.96
CA ILE A 436 7.73 -12.46 -16.89
C ILE A 436 7.93 -10.94 -17.01
N ASP A 437 6.94 -10.24 -17.57
CA ASP A 437 6.93 -8.79 -17.60
C ASP A 437 6.93 -8.17 -16.20
N CYS A 438 7.55 -7.00 -16.07
CA CYS A 438 7.77 -6.30 -14.80
C CYS A 438 8.58 -7.08 -13.75
N GLN A 439 9.22 -8.19 -14.12
CA GLN A 439 10.12 -8.93 -13.24
C GLN A 439 11.57 -8.45 -13.40
N TRP A 440 11.79 -7.16 -13.17
CA TRP A 440 13.09 -6.51 -13.29
C TRP A 440 13.16 -5.18 -12.54
N VAL A 441 14.38 -4.66 -12.42
CA VAL A 441 14.62 -3.22 -12.21
C VAL A 441 15.23 -2.65 -13.49
N ASP A 442 14.71 -1.53 -13.97
CA ASP A 442 15.31 -0.81 -15.10
C ASP A 442 16.55 -0.05 -14.60
N VAL A 443 17.72 -0.48 -15.06
CA VAL A 443 19.03 0.05 -14.63
C VAL A 443 19.70 0.89 -15.73
N THR A 444 18.94 1.30 -16.75
CA THR A 444 19.46 2.06 -17.88
C THR A 444 20.15 3.35 -17.46
N ASP A 445 19.63 4.03 -16.44
CA ASP A 445 20.13 5.32 -15.98
C ASP A 445 21.24 5.18 -14.91
N LEU A 446 21.55 3.95 -14.47
CA LEU A 446 22.55 3.69 -13.45
C LEU A 446 23.95 3.58 -14.04
N GLN A 447 24.92 4.12 -13.32
CA GLN A 447 26.34 3.97 -13.66
C GLN A 447 26.86 2.62 -13.15
N PRO A 448 27.91 2.05 -13.77
CA PRO A 448 28.60 0.90 -13.20
C PRO A 448 29.11 1.20 -11.80
N GLY A 449 28.92 0.25 -10.87
CA GLY A 449 29.23 0.44 -9.47
C GLY A 449 28.71 -0.69 -8.58
N ASP A 450 29.00 -0.58 -7.29
CA ASP A 450 28.48 -1.46 -6.25
C ASP A 450 27.28 -0.80 -5.57
N TYR A 451 26.20 -1.56 -5.44
CA TYR A 451 24.90 -1.13 -4.93
C TYR A 451 24.33 -2.17 -3.96
N LYS A 452 23.36 -1.77 -3.15
CA LYS A 452 22.52 -2.70 -2.37
C LYS A 452 21.23 -2.95 -3.15
N PHE A 453 20.93 -4.20 -3.46
CA PHE A 453 19.69 -4.61 -4.10
C PHE A 453 18.74 -5.18 -3.05
N LYS A 454 17.49 -4.75 -3.04
CA LYS A 454 16.47 -5.17 -2.08
C LYS A 454 15.21 -5.59 -2.80
N VAL A 455 14.69 -6.76 -2.45
CA VAL A 455 13.41 -7.28 -2.94
C VAL A 455 12.53 -7.48 -1.71
N ALA A 456 11.37 -6.86 -1.66
CA ALA A 456 10.43 -7.01 -0.55
C ALA A 456 9.07 -7.51 -1.05
N VAL A 457 8.44 -8.43 -0.31
CA VAL A 457 7.06 -8.88 -0.50
C VAL A 457 6.19 -8.41 0.66
N ASN A 458 4.93 -8.09 0.36
CA ASN A 458 4.02 -7.43 1.29
C ASN A 458 4.69 -6.27 2.07
N PRO A 459 5.36 -5.32 1.39
CA PRO A 459 6.26 -4.36 2.04
C PRO A 459 5.54 -3.42 3.03
N HIS A 460 4.26 -3.19 2.80
CA HIS A 460 3.42 -2.32 3.61
C HIS A 460 2.59 -3.07 4.66
N ALA A 461 2.82 -4.37 4.85
CA ALA A 461 2.04 -5.23 5.76
C ALA A 461 0.52 -5.11 5.56
N ARG A 462 0.04 -4.96 4.31
CA ARG A 462 -1.41 -4.83 4.02
C ARG A 462 -2.18 -6.11 4.28
N VAL A 463 -1.49 -7.25 4.20
CA VAL A 463 -2.02 -8.56 4.59
C VAL A 463 -1.32 -8.97 5.88
N PRO A 464 -2.06 -9.42 6.90
CA PRO A 464 -1.46 -9.84 8.16
C PRO A 464 -0.66 -11.13 7.99
N GLU A 465 0.55 -11.13 8.56
CA GLU A 465 1.45 -12.28 8.58
C GLU A 465 1.92 -12.57 9.99
N GLN A 466 2.47 -13.77 10.21
CA GLN A 466 3.03 -14.15 11.51
C GLN A 466 4.22 -13.26 11.91
N GLN A 467 5.00 -12.86 10.90
CA GLN A 467 6.22 -12.09 11.02
C GLN A 467 6.51 -11.36 9.71
N TYR A 468 7.33 -10.29 9.78
CA TYR A 468 7.64 -9.43 8.64
C TYR A 468 9.15 -9.25 8.40
N HIS A 469 10.01 -9.90 9.20
CA HIS A 469 11.47 -9.69 9.17
C HIS A 469 12.19 -10.55 8.12
N ASN A 470 11.43 -11.42 7.45
CA ASN A 470 11.80 -12.33 6.39
C ASN A 470 11.09 -12.00 5.07
N ASN A 471 10.31 -10.91 5.06
CA ASN A 471 9.57 -10.43 3.91
C ASN A 471 10.45 -9.72 2.88
N ALA A 472 11.70 -9.38 3.21
CA ALA A 472 12.63 -8.84 2.23
C ALA A 472 13.93 -9.63 2.16
N ALA A 473 14.52 -9.64 0.98
CA ALA A 473 15.85 -10.12 0.71
C ALA A 473 16.71 -8.93 0.30
N SER A 474 17.81 -8.71 1.02
CA SER A 474 18.80 -7.72 0.61
C SER A 474 20.16 -8.32 0.29
N CYS A 475 20.69 -7.90 -0.85
CA CYS A 475 21.83 -8.47 -1.52
C CYS A 475 22.81 -7.38 -1.93
N GLN A 476 24.07 -7.76 -2.14
CA GLN A 476 25.04 -6.92 -2.83
C GLN A 476 24.84 -7.06 -4.34
N LEU A 477 24.78 -5.94 -5.05
CA LEU A 477 24.70 -5.86 -6.50
C LEU A 477 25.97 -5.21 -7.03
N ARG A 478 26.72 -5.96 -7.85
CA ARG A 478 27.80 -5.38 -8.65
C ARG A 478 27.32 -5.21 -10.08
N LEU A 479 27.16 -3.96 -10.50
CA LEU A 479 26.73 -3.58 -11.84
C LEU A 479 27.95 -3.18 -12.69
N ALA A 480 28.17 -3.88 -13.79
CA ALA A 480 29.18 -3.54 -14.79
C ALA A 480 28.50 -3.17 -16.12
N GLU A 481 29.29 -2.69 -17.09
CA GLU A 481 28.76 -2.31 -18.41
C GLU A 481 28.15 -3.49 -19.19
N THR A 482 28.59 -4.72 -18.93
CA THR A 482 28.22 -5.92 -19.71
C THR A 482 27.58 -7.03 -18.87
N TYR A 483 27.66 -6.95 -17.54
CA TYR A 483 27.10 -7.97 -16.66
C TYR A 483 26.67 -7.35 -15.33
N ALA A 484 25.80 -8.06 -14.61
CA ALA A 484 25.46 -7.77 -13.23
C ALA A 484 25.54 -9.06 -12.42
N VAL A 485 26.01 -8.97 -11.18
CA VAL A 485 26.02 -10.09 -10.23
C VAL A 485 25.35 -9.67 -8.95
N ILE A 486 24.40 -10.48 -8.49
CA ILE A 486 23.79 -10.36 -7.18
C ILE A 486 24.35 -11.48 -6.29
N TYR A 487 24.81 -11.13 -5.09
CA TYR A 487 25.40 -12.07 -4.15
C TYR A 487 25.26 -11.61 -2.70
N GLY A 488 25.40 -12.56 -1.77
CA GLY A 488 25.38 -12.27 -0.34
C GLY A 488 23.99 -11.85 0.15
N CYS A 489 22.93 -12.40 -0.45
CA CYS A 489 21.56 -12.09 -0.07
C CYS A 489 21.25 -12.57 1.35
N GLN A 490 20.68 -11.68 2.15
CA GLN A 490 20.21 -11.95 3.52
C GLN A 490 18.76 -11.52 3.66
N LEU A 491 18.00 -12.28 4.43
CA LEU A 491 16.63 -11.89 4.76
C LEU A 491 16.65 -10.73 5.76
N GLU A 492 15.86 -9.70 5.48
CA GLU A 492 15.64 -8.54 6.33
C GLU A 492 14.18 -8.08 6.23
N ARG A 493 13.85 -7.02 6.97
CA ARG A 493 12.54 -6.36 6.88
C ARG A 493 12.43 -5.56 5.56
N PRO A 494 11.22 -5.47 4.97
CA PRO A 494 10.88 -4.59 3.84
C PRO A 494 11.38 -3.16 3.92
#